data_AF-A0AAN2FBJ3-F1
#
_entry.id   AF-A0AAN2FBJ3-F1
#
_cell.length_a   1.000
_cell.length_b   1.000
_cell.length_c   1.000
_cell.angle_alpha   90.00
_cell.angle_beta   90.00
_cell.angle_gamma   90.00
#
_symmetry.space_group_name_H-M   'P 1'
#
loop_
_entity.id
_entity.type
_entity.pdbx_description
1 polymer ?
#
loop_
_entity_poly.entity_id
_entity_poly.type
_entity_poly.pdbx_seq_one_letter_code
_entity_poly.pdbx_strand_id
1 'polypeptide(L)'
;MQFLTDRIITLAALFDDLQQHAEWADPLTPRQAEQIRALLDATALEQVVQIRLGNLHALPWVYYPYTNEVTELVPLGPVTLKSASLEGEVRGVLLAWLTGNQVSLASGFEPFWQQIIERASRLKTFAPFNLALTHAPQDSAPVIFIPEQTHASVQGKAGIRYQVAPGASAPYALSVDLLDAWSAPLIVKVHHAGVSLSEVRRQLSPDERRQRLDSRLRFLLYKTQRLPHYQQVAQPQTVAELHQLPVLTKQALEQGSPPYGRAMASQALPSGEVLVSGSSGGKTRYIPYSRDDWQSMIHEAVQTLYDIGLVAGDRVVNTLYGGHMYGGMLTSSQELALMPVEAYTVGQNITPQELVYLHQTFDINAIVGIPSLLDTLLSQAKQIDPQFRIEKVIYGGALWPEHRKKWLIETLGIKTFHSILAANDGAQIGYQSPPLQGVEHYLVDDYNYVEIVDDLGNPVAEGERGHILLTNWQKFEYPLIRYKIGDVGRIVPQRDGGRVLEFLGRSDGLIVLNGRQSLYYQEVANVLSEAGIGQLQLTISQKEHREMLQVSIEAPQPVDTQALEQNLQAALPSLRPGDGVSIELLDFQVRVVQVEKLARHPVSGKIRLVEDLRFSRPEEIA
;
A
#
# COMPACT_ATOMS: atom_id res chain seq x y z
N MET A 1 -13.16 -8.46 -19.52
CA MET A 1 -13.93 -8.44 -18.26
C MET A 1 -14.06 -6.98 -17.83
N GLN A 2 -15.23 -6.51 -17.37
CA GLN A 2 -15.38 -5.12 -16.91
C GLN A 2 -15.29 -5.08 -15.38
N PHE A 3 -14.30 -4.38 -14.85
CA PHE A 3 -14.09 -4.26 -13.41
C PHE A 3 -15.08 -3.29 -12.78
N LEU A 4 -15.39 -3.51 -11.50
CA LEU A 4 -16.34 -2.69 -10.76
C LEU A 4 -15.97 -1.21 -10.75
N THR A 5 -14.68 -0.90 -10.65
CA THR A 5 -14.15 0.47 -10.67
C THR A 5 -14.52 1.23 -11.96
N ASP A 6 -14.44 0.60 -13.12
CA ASP A 6 -14.89 1.21 -14.40
C ASP A 6 -16.42 1.40 -14.43
N ARG A 7 -17.17 0.49 -13.80
CA ARG A 7 -18.63 0.59 -13.70
C ARG A 7 -19.06 1.75 -12.80
N ILE A 8 -18.37 1.98 -11.69
CA ILE A 8 -18.60 3.13 -10.81
C ILE A 8 -18.38 4.43 -11.59
N ILE A 9 -17.27 4.56 -12.31
CA ILE A 9 -16.97 5.74 -13.15
C ILE A 9 -18.09 5.96 -14.18
N THR A 10 -18.56 4.89 -14.81
CA THR A 10 -19.63 4.96 -15.82
C THR A 10 -20.94 5.46 -15.21
N LEU A 11 -21.36 4.92 -14.08
CA LEU A 11 -22.59 5.35 -13.41
C LEU A 11 -22.48 6.80 -12.92
N ALA A 12 -21.32 7.19 -12.39
CA ALA A 12 -21.09 8.56 -11.98
C ALA A 12 -21.20 9.54 -13.17
N ALA A 13 -20.55 9.21 -14.30
CA ALA A 13 -20.66 10.01 -15.53
C ALA A 13 -22.10 10.08 -16.05
N LEU A 14 -22.86 8.99 -15.94
CA LEU A 14 -24.29 8.98 -16.29
C LEU A 14 -25.10 9.87 -15.36
N PHE A 15 -24.85 9.83 -14.05
CA PHE A 15 -25.56 10.66 -13.08
C PHE A 15 -25.27 12.15 -13.32
N ASP A 16 -24.03 12.50 -13.60
CA ASP A 16 -23.63 13.87 -13.91
C ASP A 16 -24.30 14.38 -15.21
N ASP A 17 -24.37 13.57 -16.27
CA ASP A 17 -25.09 13.91 -17.51
C ASP A 17 -26.59 14.17 -17.23
N LEU A 18 -27.23 13.26 -16.49
CA LEU A 18 -28.64 13.37 -16.14
C LEU A 18 -28.90 14.60 -15.27
N GLN A 19 -28.00 14.97 -14.36
CA GLN A 19 -28.17 16.20 -13.57
C GLN A 19 -28.13 17.46 -14.45
N GLN A 20 -27.29 17.49 -15.49
CA GLN A 20 -27.13 18.64 -16.38
C GLN A 20 -28.26 18.80 -17.39
N HIS A 21 -28.95 17.70 -17.71
CA HIS A 21 -29.90 17.62 -18.81
C HIS A 21 -31.27 17.11 -18.34
N ALA A 22 -32.21 18.01 -18.06
CA ALA A 22 -33.47 17.65 -17.40
C ALA A 22 -34.48 16.89 -18.29
N GLU A 23 -34.23 16.73 -19.60
CA GLU A 23 -35.20 16.15 -20.54
C GLU A 23 -35.53 14.67 -20.24
N TRP A 24 -34.66 13.96 -19.50
CA TRP A 24 -34.95 12.59 -19.05
C TRP A 24 -36.20 12.51 -18.16
N ALA A 25 -36.61 13.62 -17.56
CA ALA A 25 -37.74 13.70 -16.63
C ALA A 25 -39.07 14.01 -17.32
N ASP A 26 -39.07 14.38 -18.61
CA ASP A 26 -40.28 14.71 -19.38
C ASP A 26 -41.37 13.61 -19.36
N PRO A 27 -41.06 12.31 -19.41
CA PRO A 27 -42.08 11.27 -19.34
C PRO A 27 -42.59 11.00 -17.91
N LEU A 28 -42.10 11.72 -16.89
CA LEU A 28 -42.38 11.46 -15.48
C LEU A 28 -43.30 12.52 -14.85
N THR A 29 -44.04 12.12 -13.84
CA THR A 29 -44.71 13.09 -12.94
C THR A 29 -43.67 13.87 -12.13
N PRO A 30 -43.98 15.10 -11.65
CA PRO A 30 -43.04 15.88 -10.83
C PRO A 30 -42.50 15.12 -9.61
N ARG A 31 -43.37 14.33 -8.96
CA ARG A 31 -42.99 13.49 -7.82
C ARG A 31 -42.00 12.39 -8.21
N GLN A 32 -42.25 11.70 -9.33
CA GLN A 32 -41.32 10.67 -9.83
C GLN A 32 -39.97 11.29 -10.22
N ALA A 33 -39.99 12.44 -10.90
CA ALA A 33 -38.77 13.15 -11.27
C ALA A 33 -37.95 13.55 -10.04
N GLU A 34 -38.58 14.07 -8.99
CA GLU A 34 -37.91 14.40 -7.72
C GLU A 34 -37.30 13.17 -7.05
N GLN A 35 -38.04 12.05 -7.01
CA GLN A 35 -37.55 10.78 -6.48
C GLN A 35 -36.33 10.25 -7.23
N ILE A 36 -36.32 10.34 -8.57
CA ILE A 36 -35.17 9.90 -9.36
C ILE A 36 -34.00 10.85 -9.21
N ARG A 37 -34.21 12.18 -9.20
CA ARG A 37 -33.13 13.16 -8.97
C ARG A 37 -32.38 12.89 -7.68
N ALA A 38 -33.10 12.50 -6.63
CA ALA A 38 -32.53 12.15 -5.35
C ALA A 38 -31.61 10.91 -5.36
N LEU A 39 -31.71 10.04 -6.37
CA LEU A 39 -30.83 8.88 -6.56
C LEU A 39 -29.61 9.18 -7.43
N LEU A 40 -29.61 10.30 -8.16
CA LEU A 40 -28.52 10.71 -9.06
C LEU A 40 -27.42 11.41 -8.27
N ASP A 41 -26.77 10.75 -7.33
CA ASP A 41 -25.64 11.30 -6.58
C ASP A 41 -24.43 10.35 -6.69
N ALA A 42 -23.44 10.76 -7.50
CA ALA A 42 -22.22 10.00 -7.72
C ALA A 42 -21.41 9.81 -6.42
N THR A 43 -21.37 10.81 -5.54
CA THR A 43 -20.64 10.72 -4.27
C THR A 43 -21.35 9.74 -3.33
N ALA A 44 -22.68 9.81 -3.24
CA ALA A 44 -23.47 8.87 -2.46
C ALA A 44 -23.35 7.44 -2.99
N LEU A 45 -23.37 7.25 -4.31
CA LEU A 45 -23.14 5.95 -4.95
C LEU A 45 -21.80 5.34 -4.50
N GLU A 46 -20.72 6.10 -4.65
CA GLU A 46 -19.38 5.64 -4.24
C GLU A 46 -19.33 5.26 -2.75
N GLN A 47 -19.86 6.12 -1.87
CA GLN A 47 -19.88 5.85 -0.43
C GLN A 47 -20.66 4.58 -0.11
N VAL A 48 -21.83 4.40 -0.71
CA VAL A 48 -22.67 3.22 -0.49
C VAL A 48 -21.98 1.95 -0.99
N VAL A 49 -21.34 2.02 -2.16
CA VAL A 49 -20.57 0.88 -2.69
C VAL A 49 -19.39 0.57 -1.75
N GLN A 50 -18.65 1.58 -1.31
CA GLN A 50 -17.53 1.41 -0.38
C GLN A 50 -17.98 0.81 0.96
N ILE A 51 -19.11 1.26 1.52
CA ILE A 51 -19.63 0.79 2.82
C ILE A 51 -20.20 -0.63 2.70
N ARG A 52 -20.92 -0.93 1.61
CA ARG A 52 -21.73 -2.17 1.51
C ARG A 52 -21.06 -3.28 0.73
N LEU A 53 -20.22 -2.94 -0.23
CA LEU A 53 -19.35 -3.89 -0.94
C LEU A 53 -17.92 -3.81 -0.42
N GLY A 54 -17.75 -3.46 0.87
CA GLY A 54 -16.47 -3.21 1.55
C GLY A 54 -15.29 -3.99 0.98
N ASN A 55 -14.15 -3.29 0.85
CA ASN A 55 -12.98 -3.71 0.06
C ASN A 55 -13.17 -3.58 -1.45
N LEU A 56 -13.53 -2.37 -1.93
CA LEU A 56 -13.51 -2.04 -3.37
C LEU A 56 -12.22 -2.52 -4.06
N HIS A 57 -11.11 -2.50 -3.33
CA HIS A 57 -9.82 -2.97 -3.79
C HIS A 57 -9.71 -4.50 -3.93
N ALA A 58 -10.41 -5.28 -3.10
CA ALA A 58 -10.38 -6.74 -3.16
C ALA A 58 -11.37 -7.30 -4.19
N LEU A 59 -12.35 -6.53 -4.65
CA LEU A 59 -13.36 -7.02 -5.57
C LEU A 59 -12.76 -7.56 -6.89
N PRO A 60 -13.30 -8.68 -7.42
CA PRO A 60 -14.53 -9.37 -7.00
C PRO A 60 -14.39 -10.27 -5.76
N TRP A 61 -13.25 -10.31 -5.08
CA TRP A 61 -13.05 -11.15 -3.90
C TRP A 61 -13.44 -10.43 -2.60
N VAL A 62 -14.13 -11.16 -1.73
CA VAL A 62 -14.32 -10.84 -0.31
C VAL A 62 -13.35 -11.68 0.48
N TYR A 63 -12.39 -11.01 1.13
CA TYR A 63 -11.39 -11.66 1.97
C TYR A 63 -11.84 -11.75 3.43
N TYR A 64 -11.52 -12.87 4.08
CA TYR A 64 -11.77 -13.12 5.49
C TYR A 64 -10.44 -13.20 6.26
N PRO A 65 -10.00 -12.09 6.91
CA PRO A 65 -8.74 -12.03 7.66
C PRO A 65 -8.56 -13.14 8.69
N TYR A 66 -9.66 -13.58 9.31
CA TYR A 66 -9.62 -14.58 10.37
C TYR A 66 -9.32 -16.00 9.88
N THR A 67 -9.73 -16.38 8.66
CA THR A 67 -9.52 -17.73 8.13
C THR A 67 -8.48 -17.78 7.01
N ASN A 68 -8.02 -16.61 6.53
CA ASN A 68 -7.19 -16.47 5.35
C ASN A 68 -7.81 -17.02 4.05
N GLU A 69 -9.14 -16.93 3.94
CA GLU A 69 -9.89 -17.45 2.79
C GLU A 69 -10.54 -16.31 2.01
N VAL A 70 -10.98 -16.63 0.79
CA VAL A 70 -11.69 -15.69 -0.06
C VAL A 70 -12.99 -16.28 -0.60
N THR A 71 -13.98 -15.41 -0.76
CA THR A 71 -15.19 -15.70 -1.53
C THR A 71 -15.21 -14.78 -2.74
N GLU A 72 -15.26 -15.35 -3.93
CA GLU A 72 -15.42 -14.60 -5.17
C GLU A 72 -16.91 -14.30 -5.43
N LEU A 73 -17.18 -13.05 -5.78
CA LEU A 73 -18.49 -12.56 -6.18
C LEU A 73 -18.59 -12.61 -7.71
N VAL A 74 -19.27 -13.63 -8.22
CA VAL A 74 -19.46 -13.85 -9.66
C VAL A 74 -20.85 -13.33 -10.06
N PRO A 75 -21.00 -12.54 -11.12
CA PRO A 75 -22.33 -12.15 -11.60
C PRO A 75 -23.16 -13.38 -11.98
N LEU A 76 -24.46 -13.35 -11.72
CA LEU A 76 -25.39 -14.40 -12.15
C LEU A 76 -25.42 -14.56 -13.68
N GLY A 77 -25.19 -13.46 -14.40
CA GLY A 77 -25.17 -13.42 -15.87
C GLY A 77 -26.37 -12.65 -16.42
N PRO A 78 -27.10 -13.17 -17.42
CA PRO A 78 -28.34 -12.57 -17.89
C PRO A 78 -29.43 -12.59 -16.82
N VAL A 79 -30.03 -11.43 -16.53
CA VAL A 79 -31.15 -11.29 -15.58
C VAL A 79 -32.27 -10.46 -16.18
N THR A 80 -33.52 -10.83 -15.90
CA THR A 80 -34.68 -9.99 -16.20
C THR A 80 -35.21 -9.36 -14.92
N LEU A 81 -35.20 -8.04 -14.85
CA LEU A 81 -35.69 -7.27 -13.72
C LEU A 81 -37.15 -6.89 -13.92
N LYS A 82 -37.92 -6.92 -12.82
CA LYS A 82 -39.31 -6.46 -12.78
C LYS A 82 -39.60 -5.76 -11.46
N SER A 83 -40.29 -4.64 -11.52
CA SER A 83 -40.71 -3.87 -10.35
C SER A 83 -42.10 -3.28 -10.59
N ALA A 84 -42.83 -2.98 -9.52
CA ALA A 84 -44.09 -2.23 -9.59
C ALA A 84 -43.88 -0.70 -9.62
N SER A 85 -42.70 -0.23 -9.20
CA SER A 85 -42.36 1.19 -9.13
C SER A 85 -41.09 1.52 -9.90
N LEU A 86 -41.05 2.73 -10.47
CA LEU A 86 -39.89 3.27 -11.17
C LEU A 86 -38.65 3.35 -10.29
N GLU A 87 -38.81 3.71 -9.02
CA GLU A 87 -37.71 3.73 -8.05
C GLU A 87 -37.10 2.33 -7.87
N GLY A 88 -37.95 1.30 -7.75
CA GLY A 88 -37.50 -0.09 -7.71
C GLY A 88 -36.77 -0.50 -8.98
N GLU A 89 -37.27 -0.13 -10.16
CA GLU A 89 -36.58 -0.40 -11.43
C GLU A 89 -35.19 0.24 -11.45
N VAL A 90 -35.07 1.52 -11.07
CA VAL A 90 -33.79 2.23 -11.06
C VAL A 90 -32.80 1.55 -10.11
N ARG A 91 -33.20 1.28 -8.86
CA ARG A 91 -32.33 0.59 -7.89
C ARG A 91 -31.88 -0.79 -8.40
N GLY A 92 -32.80 -1.56 -8.97
CA GLY A 92 -32.51 -2.89 -9.49
C GLY A 92 -31.55 -2.86 -10.67
N VAL A 93 -31.79 -1.97 -11.64
CA VAL A 93 -30.91 -1.81 -12.81
C VAL A 93 -29.52 -1.38 -12.38
N LEU A 94 -29.42 -0.37 -11.50
CA LEU A 94 -28.13 0.10 -10.98
C LEU A 94 -27.36 -1.04 -10.31
N LEU A 95 -28.01 -1.77 -9.39
CA LEU A 95 -27.33 -2.84 -8.65
C LEU A 95 -26.96 -4.02 -9.54
N ALA A 96 -27.87 -4.50 -10.39
CA ALA A 96 -27.63 -5.63 -11.29
C ALA A 96 -26.51 -5.31 -12.30
N TRP A 97 -26.52 -4.11 -12.87
CA TRP A 97 -25.49 -3.69 -13.81
C TRP A 97 -24.15 -3.47 -13.12
N LEU A 98 -24.13 -2.83 -11.94
CA LEU A 98 -22.92 -2.59 -11.16
C LEU A 98 -22.24 -3.92 -10.75
N THR A 99 -23.04 -4.94 -10.40
CA THR A 99 -22.55 -6.29 -10.05
C THR A 99 -22.09 -7.13 -11.24
N GLY A 100 -22.21 -6.62 -12.47
CA GLY A 100 -21.67 -7.28 -13.66
C GLY A 100 -22.68 -8.06 -14.50
N ASN A 101 -23.97 -8.01 -14.16
CA ASN A 101 -24.99 -8.77 -14.87
C ASN A 101 -25.35 -8.14 -16.23
N GLN A 102 -25.83 -8.97 -17.16
CA GLN A 102 -26.48 -8.50 -18.39
C GLN A 102 -27.95 -8.24 -18.05
N VAL A 103 -28.36 -6.98 -18.11
CA VAL A 103 -29.66 -6.56 -17.57
C VAL A 103 -30.69 -6.40 -18.67
N SER A 104 -31.78 -7.16 -18.55
CA SER A 104 -33.05 -6.90 -19.25
C SER A 104 -34.08 -6.37 -18.25
N LEU A 105 -34.92 -5.44 -18.67
CA LEU A 105 -35.94 -4.82 -17.81
C LEU A 105 -37.31 -4.91 -18.47
N ALA A 106 -38.26 -5.48 -17.74
CA ALA A 106 -39.68 -5.41 -18.06
C ALA A 106 -40.30 -4.22 -17.31
N SER A 107 -40.49 -3.10 -18.01
CA SER A 107 -40.87 -1.82 -17.42
C SER A 107 -42.19 -1.31 -17.96
N GLY A 108 -42.99 -0.69 -17.08
CA GLY A 108 -44.14 0.14 -17.49
C GLY A 108 -43.75 1.59 -17.86
N PHE A 109 -42.48 1.95 -17.68
CA PHE A 109 -41.89 3.28 -17.87
C PHE A 109 -40.92 3.31 -19.07
N GLU A 110 -41.27 2.61 -20.16
CA GLU A 110 -40.41 2.48 -21.34
C GLU A 110 -39.89 3.80 -21.91
N PRO A 111 -40.70 4.88 -22.04
CA PRO A 111 -40.21 6.15 -22.55
C PRO A 111 -39.07 6.75 -21.71
N PHE A 112 -39.13 6.61 -20.38
CA PHE A 112 -38.06 7.04 -19.48
C PHE A 112 -36.79 6.24 -19.74
N TRP A 113 -36.88 4.91 -19.76
CA TRP A 113 -35.71 4.07 -19.94
C TRP A 113 -35.09 4.18 -21.34
N GLN A 114 -35.87 4.41 -22.38
CA GLN A 114 -35.36 4.72 -23.71
C GLN A 114 -34.49 5.98 -23.69
N GLN A 115 -34.91 7.03 -22.98
CA GLN A 115 -34.11 8.25 -22.83
C GLN A 115 -32.82 7.99 -22.04
N ILE A 116 -32.87 7.18 -20.96
CA ILE A 116 -31.67 6.81 -20.20
C ILE A 116 -30.68 6.02 -21.08
N ILE A 117 -31.17 5.02 -21.81
CA ILE A 117 -30.35 4.18 -22.71
C ILE A 117 -29.72 5.04 -23.82
N GLU A 118 -30.51 5.92 -24.45
CA GLU A 118 -30.02 6.80 -25.50
C GLU A 118 -28.91 7.72 -24.99
N ARG A 119 -29.10 8.35 -23.82
CA ARG A 119 -28.08 9.20 -23.21
C ARG A 119 -26.83 8.42 -22.86
N ALA A 120 -26.99 7.28 -22.18
CA ALA A 120 -25.89 6.42 -21.81
C ALA A 120 -25.05 5.97 -23.03
N SER A 121 -25.69 5.71 -24.17
CA SER A 121 -25.02 5.32 -25.43
C SER A 121 -24.12 6.43 -26.02
N ARG A 122 -24.37 7.69 -25.67
CA ARG A 122 -23.58 8.85 -26.10
C ARG A 122 -22.37 9.08 -25.20
N LEU A 123 -22.37 8.53 -23.98
CA LEU A 123 -21.28 8.67 -23.04
C LEU A 123 -20.10 7.79 -23.45
N LYS A 124 -18.93 8.42 -23.60
CA LYS A 124 -17.68 7.70 -23.84
C LYS A 124 -17.10 7.23 -22.51
N THR A 125 -17.43 6.00 -22.13
CA THR A 125 -17.03 5.38 -20.86
C THR A 125 -16.28 4.07 -21.09
N PHE A 126 -15.56 3.59 -20.07
CA PHE A 126 -14.76 2.36 -20.13
C PHE A 126 -15.61 1.08 -20.10
N ALA A 127 -16.76 1.15 -19.45
CA ALA A 127 -17.74 0.07 -19.39
C ALA A 127 -19.08 0.60 -19.95
N PRO A 128 -19.46 0.27 -21.20
CA PRO A 128 -20.73 0.73 -21.74
C PRO A 128 -21.91 0.29 -20.87
N PHE A 129 -22.77 1.25 -20.51
CA PHE A 129 -24.01 1.00 -19.79
C PHE A 129 -25.05 0.38 -20.74
N ASN A 130 -25.11 -0.96 -20.72
CA ASN A 130 -26.01 -1.74 -21.56
C ASN A 130 -27.22 -2.21 -20.75
N LEU A 131 -28.41 -1.81 -21.21
CA LEU A 131 -29.71 -2.22 -20.67
C LEU A 131 -30.64 -2.57 -21.84
N ALA A 132 -31.27 -3.73 -21.80
CA ALA A 132 -32.27 -4.14 -22.78
C ALA A 132 -33.69 -3.96 -22.21
N LEU A 133 -34.60 -3.36 -22.98
CA LEU A 133 -36.02 -3.34 -22.63
C LEU A 133 -36.71 -4.57 -23.23
N THR A 134 -37.58 -5.22 -22.46
CA THR A 134 -38.31 -6.39 -22.92
C THR A 134 -39.76 -6.41 -22.43
N HIS A 135 -40.68 -6.86 -23.28
CA HIS A 135 -42.08 -7.07 -22.92
C HIS A 135 -42.34 -8.48 -22.38
N ALA A 136 -41.43 -9.43 -22.59
CA ALA A 136 -41.49 -10.80 -22.10
C ALA A 136 -40.13 -11.25 -21.54
N PRO A 137 -40.07 -11.98 -20.42
CA PRO A 137 -38.80 -12.54 -19.97
C PRO A 137 -38.21 -13.41 -21.07
N GLN A 138 -36.90 -13.32 -21.33
CA GLN A 138 -36.25 -14.30 -22.19
C GLN A 138 -36.42 -15.68 -21.54
N ASP A 139 -36.85 -16.69 -22.30
CA ASP A 139 -37.30 -18.02 -21.81
C ASP A 139 -36.29 -18.78 -20.93
N SER A 140 -35.05 -18.31 -20.80
CA SER A 140 -33.98 -18.90 -19.98
C SER A 140 -33.39 -18.01 -18.87
N ALA A 141 -33.71 -16.70 -18.81
CA ALA A 141 -33.09 -15.80 -17.83
C ALA A 141 -33.91 -15.71 -16.54
N PRO A 142 -33.29 -15.78 -15.34
CA PRO A 142 -33.99 -15.63 -14.07
C PRO A 142 -34.68 -14.26 -13.97
N VAL A 143 -35.94 -14.28 -13.52
CA VAL A 143 -36.74 -13.08 -13.27
C VAL A 143 -36.60 -12.67 -11.81
N ILE A 144 -36.08 -11.46 -11.59
CA ILE A 144 -35.87 -10.89 -10.26
C ILE A 144 -36.91 -9.79 -10.03
N PHE A 145 -37.75 -10.01 -9.02
CA PHE A 145 -38.74 -9.04 -8.57
C PHE A 145 -38.15 -8.10 -7.53
N ILE A 146 -38.09 -6.81 -7.86
CA ILE A 146 -37.54 -5.78 -6.99
C ILE A 146 -38.67 -5.21 -6.13
N PRO A 147 -38.58 -5.24 -4.80
CA PRO A 147 -39.62 -4.71 -3.93
C PRO A 147 -39.66 -3.18 -3.97
N GLU A 148 -40.80 -2.58 -3.67
CA GLU A 148 -40.92 -1.11 -3.55
C GLU A 148 -40.20 -0.57 -2.31
N GLN A 149 -40.27 -1.29 -1.19
CA GLN A 149 -39.54 -1.02 0.06
C GLN A 149 -38.68 -2.21 0.45
N THR A 150 -37.41 -1.97 0.80
CA THR A 150 -36.59 -2.99 1.46
C THR A 150 -37.03 -3.10 2.93
N HIS A 151 -37.31 -4.31 3.40
CA HIS A 151 -37.75 -4.50 4.78
C HIS A 151 -36.68 -4.01 5.77
N ALA A 152 -37.13 -3.28 6.79
CA ALA A 152 -36.33 -2.85 7.92
C ALA A 152 -35.67 -4.04 8.64
N SER A 153 -34.34 -4.07 8.69
CA SER A 153 -33.57 -5.04 9.49
C SER A 153 -32.54 -4.37 10.42
N VAL A 154 -32.93 -3.30 11.13
CA VAL A 154 -32.55 -3.06 12.53
C VAL A 154 -33.69 -2.24 13.15
N GLN A 155 -34.20 -2.67 14.32
CA GLN A 155 -35.17 -1.89 15.10
C GLN A 155 -34.60 -0.50 15.41
N GLY A 156 -35.10 0.51 14.70
CA GLY A 156 -34.71 1.90 14.89
C GLY A 156 -34.60 2.66 13.57
N LYS A 157 -35.75 2.94 12.94
CA LYS A 157 -35.91 3.78 11.72
C LYS A 157 -35.05 3.32 10.53
N ALA A 158 -35.70 2.75 9.51
CA ALA A 158 -35.08 2.50 8.20
C ALA A 158 -34.46 3.81 7.66
N GLY A 159 -33.14 3.82 7.51
CA GLY A 159 -32.35 4.93 7.01
C GLY A 159 -31.10 5.19 7.87
N ILE A 160 -29.94 4.66 7.44
CA ILE A 160 -28.67 5.18 7.94
C ILE A 160 -28.50 6.58 7.32
N ARG A 161 -28.56 7.61 8.17
CA ARG A 161 -28.20 8.98 7.81
C ARG A 161 -26.68 9.08 7.68
N TYR A 162 -26.18 9.59 6.56
CA TYR A 162 -24.96 10.39 6.58
C TYR A 162 -25.37 11.86 6.67
N GLN A 163 -24.75 12.57 7.62
CA GLN A 163 -24.85 14.01 7.71
C GLN A 163 -24.13 14.56 6.49
N VAL A 164 -24.88 14.97 5.48
CA VAL A 164 -24.33 15.64 4.30
C VAL A 164 -23.67 16.94 4.76
N ALA A 165 -22.56 17.31 4.10
CA ALA A 165 -21.82 18.53 4.40
C ALA A 165 -22.75 19.75 4.58
N PRO A 166 -22.35 20.76 5.40
CA PRO A 166 -23.14 21.98 5.55
C PRO A 166 -23.44 22.58 4.16
N GLY A 167 -24.71 22.53 3.74
CA GLY A 167 -25.18 23.08 2.46
C GLY A 167 -25.85 22.10 1.48
N ALA A 168 -25.89 20.79 1.74
CA ALA A 168 -26.55 19.85 0.84
C ALA A 168 -28.01 19.53 1.24
N SER A 169 -28.90 19.58 0.25
CA SER A 169 -30.34 19.44 0.40
C SER A 169 -30.82 18.02 0.06
N ALA A 170 -30.86 17.12 1.06
CA ALA A 170 -31.88 16.08 1.28
C ALA A 170 -31.32 14.72 1.76
N PRO A 171 -32.08 13.95 2.59
CA PRO A 171 -31.75 12.60 3.02
C PRO A 171 -32.47 11.58 2.13
N TYR A 172 -31.81 11.06 1.09
CA TYR A 172 -32.34 9.95 0.31
C TYR A 172 -31.35 8.78 0.26
N ALA A 173 -31.90 7.57 0.28
CA ALA A 173 -31.21 6.33 0.62
C ALA A 173 -30.94 5.50 -0.64
N LEU A 174 -29.73 5.59 -1.18
CA LEU A 174 -29.22 4.48 -1.97
C LEU A 174 -28.73 3.41 -0.98
N SER A 175 -29.40 2.27 -0.93
CA SER A 175 -28.94 1.12 -0.14
C SER A 175 -28.61 -0.01 -1.10
N VAL A 176 -27.31 -0.30 -1.24
CA VAL A 176 -26.84 -1.53 -1.89
C VAL A 176 -26.74 -2.58 -0.80
N ASP A 177 -27.50 -3.65 -0.89
CA ASP A 177 -27.35 -4.79 0.01
C ASP A 177 -27.40 -6.07 -0.82
N LEU A 178 -26.33 -6.86 -0.81
CA LEU A 178 -26.28 -8.16 -1.49
C LEU A 178 -26.76 -9.32 -0.58
N LEU A 179 -27.31 -9.00 0.59
CA LEU A 179 -27.91 -9.95 1.52
C LEU A 179 -29.44 -9.93 1.48
N ASP A 180 -30.04 -8.91 0.87
CA ASP A 180 -31.49 -8.81 0.67
C ASP A 180 -31.99 -9.92 -0.26
N ALA A 181 -33.19 -10.45 0.01
CA ALA A 181 -33.75 -11.60 -0.72
C ALA A 181 -33.86 -11.39 -2.23
N TRP A 182 -34.09 -10.16 -2.68
CA TRP A 182 -34.24 -9.83 -4.10
C TRP A 182 -32.89 -9.64 -4.81
N SER A 183 -31.86 -9.15 -4.11
CA SER A 183 -30.56 -8.77 -4.68
C SER A 183 -29.50 -9.85 -4.48
N ALA A 184 -29.61 -10.68 -3.45
CA ALA A 184 -28.71 -11.81 -3.21
C ALA A 184 -28.57 -12.74 -4.43
N PRO A 185 -29.62 -13.02 -5.23
CA PRO A 185 -29.48 -13.82 -6.44
C PRO A 185 -28.60 -13.20 -7.53
N LEU A 186 -28.40 -11.87 -7.53
CA LEU A 186 -27.61 -11.18 -8.57
C LEU A 186 -26.12 -11.61 -8.60
N ILE A 187 -25.65 -12.23 -7.53
CA ILE A 187 -24.29 -12.70 -7.36
C ILE A 187 -24.28 -14.17 -6.94
N VAL A 188 -23.50 -14.98 -7.62
CA VAL A 188 -23.08 -16.30 -7.18
C VAL A 188 -21.82 -16.14 -6.31
N LYS A 189 -21.89 -16.61 -5.06
CA LYS A 189 -20.76 -16.59 -4.12
C LYS A 189 -19.99 -17.89 -4.25
N VAL A 190 -18.77 -17.83 -4.78
CA VAL A 190 -17.87 -18.99 -4.90
C VAL A 190 -16.84 -18.91 -3.79
N HIS A 191 -16.97 -19.78 -2.79
CA HIS A 191 -16.02 -19.83 -1.69
C HIS A 191 -14.79 -20.66 -2.08
N HIS A 192 -13.61 -20.05 -1.99
CA HIS A 192 -12.32 -20.67 -2.26
C HIS A 192 -11.66 -21.05 -0.93
N ALA A 193 -12.07 -22.20 -0.39
CA ALA A 193 -11.56 -22.69 0.89
C ALA A 193 -10.04 -22.96 0.83
N GLY A 194 -9.32 -22.48 1.84
CA GLY A 194 -7.86 -22.60 1.92
C GLY A 194 -7.06 -21.80 0.88
N VAL A 195 -7.68 -20.91 0.11
CA VAL A 195 -7.00 -20.06 -0.88
C VAL A 195 -6.97 -18.62 -0.39
N SER A 196 -5.76 -18.04 -0.33
CA SER A 196 -5.59 -16.64 0.10
C SER A 196 -5.92 -15.64 -1.02
N LEU A 197 -6.13 -14.37 -0.65
CA LEU A 197 -6.35 -13.31 -1.64
C LEU A 197 -5.14 -13.12 -2.56
N SER A 198 -3.93 -13.20 -2.00
CA SER A 198 -2.68 -13.15 -2.77
C SER A 198 -2.59 -14.30 -3.77
N GLU A 199 -3.09 -15.49 -3.41
CA GLU A 199 -3.08 -16.64 -4.30
C GLU A 199 -4.08 -16.50 -5.46
N VAL A 200 -5.36 -16.18 -5.21
CA VAL A 200 -6.33 -15.99 -6.30
C VAL A 200 -5.91 -14.87 -7.26
N ARG A 201 -5.30 -13.79 -6.75
CA ARG A 201 -4.78 -12.69 -7.58
C ARG A 201 -3.60 -13.15 -8.46
N ARG A 202 -2.73 -14.04 -7.96
CA ARG A 202 -1.62 -14.61 -8.73
C ARG A 202 -2.08 -15.59 -9.81
N GLN A 203 -3.20 -16.28 -9.59
CA GLN A 203 -3.77 -17.23 -10.56
C GLN A 203 -4.42 -16.55 -11.77
N LEU A 204 -4.69 -15.24 -11.70
CA LEU A 204 -5.18 -14.45 -12.85
C LEU A 204 -4.18 -14.49 -14.02
N SER A 205 -4.73 -14.56 -15.24
CA SER A 205 -3.91 -14.41 -16.45
C SER A 205 -3.21 -13.06 -16.49
N PRO A 206 -2.05 -12.93 -17.19
CA PRO A 206 -1.38 -11.64 -17.34
C PRO A 206 -2.29 -10.53 -17.88
N ASP A 207 -3.23 -10.87 -18.77
CA ASP A 207 -4.18 -9.93 -19.35
C ASP A 207 -5.21 -9.45 -18.32
N GLU A 208 -5.76 -10.35 -17.50
CA GLU A 208 -6.71 -9.99 -16.44
C GLU A 208 -6.05 -9.12 -15.37
N ARG A 209 -4.81 -9.46 -14.97
CA ARG A 209 -4.03 -8.64 -14.03
C ARG A 209 -3.81 -7.23 -14.56
N ARG A 210 -3.39 -7.11 -15.82
CA ARG A 210 -3.19 -5.81 -16.49
C ARG A 210 -4.48 -5.01 -16.56
N GLN A 211 -5.57 -5.58 -17.08
CA GLN A 211 -6.85 -4.88 -17.18
C GLN A 211 -7.36 -4.41 -15.81
N ARG A 212 -7.12 -5.20 -14.76
CA ARG A 212 -7.47 -4.84 -13.39
C ARG A 212 -6.68 -3.63 -12.88
N LEU A 213 -5.36 -3.64 -13.07
CA LEU A 213 -4.50 -2.51 -12.69
C LEU A 213 -4.86 -1.25 -13.50
N ASP A 214 -5.14 -1.39 -14.80
CA ASP A 214 -5.59 -0.28 -15.64
C ASP A 214 -6.92 0.32 -15.13
N SER A 215 -7.88 -0.51 -14.72
CA SER A 215 -9.14 -0.02 -14.15
C SER A 215 -8.95 0.71 -12.83
N ARG A 216 -8.02 0.24 -11.99
CA ARG A 216 -7.65 0.92 -10.75
C ARG A 216 -6.97 2.26 -10.98
N LEU A 217 -6.10 2.35 -11.99
CA LEU A 217 -5.52 3.62 -12.41
C LEU A 217 -6.60 4.61 -12.83
N ARG A 218 -7.53 4.20 -13.69
CA ARG A 218 -8.64 5.06 -14.12
C ARG A 218 -9.48 5.54 -12.95
N PHE A 219 -9.79 4.65 -12.00
CA PHE A 219 -10.54 5.02 -10.80
C PHE A 219 -9.76 5.96 -9.88
N LEU A 220 -8.46 5.71 -9.67
CA LEU A 220 -7.59 6.62 -8.93
C LEU A 220 -7.62 8.01 -9.56
N LEU A 221 -7.36 8.12 -10.86
CA LEU A 221 -7.34 9.40 -11.56
C LEU A 221 -8.72 10.10 -11.56
N TYR A 222 -9.79 9.33 -11.72
CA TYR A 222 -11.16 9.84 -11.59
C TYR A 222 -11.43 10.45 -10.20
N LYS A 223 -10.87 9.86 -9.14
CA LYS A 223 -10.99 10.37 -7.76
C LYS A 223 -10.06 11.55 -7.49
N THR A 224 -8.87 11.58 -8.08
CA THR A 224 -7.86 12.59 -7.80
C THR A 224 -7.96 13.81 -8.69
N GLN A 225 -8.56 13.74 -9.88
CA GLN A 225 -8.69 14.88 -10.81
C GLN A 225 -9.42 16.09 -10.20
N ARG A 226 -10.23 15.90 -9.15
CA ARG A 226 -10.88 17.00 -8.42
C ARG A 226 -9.94 17.73 -7.46
N LEU A 227 -8.80 17.15 -7.12
CA LEU A 227 -7.85 17.69 -6.13
C LEU A 227 -6.95 18.75 -6.77
N PRO A 228 -6.69 19.90 -6.10
CA PRO A 228 -5.95 21.01 -6.69
C PRO A 228 -4.61 20.61 -7.33
N HIS A 229 -3.86 19.70 -6.70
CA HIS A 229 -2.57 19.24 -7.24
C HIS A 229 -2.70 18.41 -8.54
N TYR A 230 -3.82 17.72 -8.73
CA TYR A 230 -4.03 16.75 -9.82
C TYR A 230 -5.07 17.20 -10.86
N GLN A 231 -5.62 18.42 -10.76
CA GLN A 231 -6.62 18.94 -11.71
C GLN A 231 -6.11 19.08 -13.15
N GLN A 232 -4.80 19.27 -13.33
CA GLN A 232 -4.20 19.55 -14.64
C GLN A 232 -3.21 18.46 -15.10
N VAL A 233 -3.15 17.32 -14.39
CA VAL A 233 -2.32 16.19 -14.85
C VAL A 233 -3.02 15.43 -15.98
N ALA A 234 -2.22 14.84 -16.87
CA ALA A 234 -2.70 13.96 -17.91
C ALA A 234 -3.59 12.83 -17.32
N GLN A 235 -4.42 12.23 -18.16
CA GLN A 235 -5.36 11.17 -17.77
C GLN A 235 -5.04 9.88 -18.53
N PRO A 236 -3.90 9.22 -18.25
CA PRO A 236 -3.54 7.96 -18.89
C PRO A 236 -4.57 6.88 -18.57
N GLN A 237 -4.76 5.95 -19.51
CA GLN A 237 -5.80 4.93 -19.40
C GLN A 237 -5.26 3.58 -18.97
N THR A 238 -3.94 3.39 -19.07
CA THR A 238 -3.25 2.15 -18.76
C THR A 238 -2.02 2.40 -17.90
N VAL A 239 -1.61 1.41 -17.10
CA VAL A 239 -0.39 1.52 -16.27
C VAL A 239 0.88 1.70 -17.10
N ALA A 240 0.88 1.26 -18.36
CA ALA A 240 1.97 1.49 -19.30
C ALA A 240 2.15 2.97 -19.64
N GLU A 241 1.10 3.77 -19.53
CA GLU A 241 1.08 5.21 -19.80
C GLU A 241 1.37 6.06 -18.55
N LEU A 242 1.63 5.45 -17.39
CA LEU A 242 1.95 6.18 -16.16
C LEU A 242 3.10 7.18 -16.35
N HIS A 243 4.09 6.85 -17.17
CA HIS A 243 5.23 7.72 -17.48
C HIS A 243 4.85 9.12 -18.02
N GLN A 244 3.62 9.30 -18.53
CA GLN A 244 3.08 10.60 -18.96
C GLN A 244 2.80 11.55 -17.78
N LEU A 245 2.64 11.01 -16.57
CA LEU A 245 2.43 11.79 -15.36
C LEU A 245 3.77 12.25 -14.78
N PRO A 246 3.85 13.46 -14.20
CA PRO A 246 5.07 13.92 -13.55
C PRO A 246 5.39 13.07 -12.32
N VAL A 247 6.68 12.93 -12.01
CA VAL A 247 7.14 12.31 -10.76
C VAL A 247 6.78 13.19 -9.58
N LEU A 248 6.09 12.62 -8.59
CA LEU A 248 5.81 13.30 -7.33
C LEU A 248 7.06 13.22 -6.43
N THR A 249 7.71 14.37 -6.23
CA THR A 249 8.91 14.46 -5.37
C THR A 249 8.54 14.58 -3.90
N LYS A 250 9.48 14.21 -3.00
CA LYS A 250 9.33 14.45 -1.55
C LYS A 250 9.03 15.90 -1.21
N GLN A 251 9.71 16.83 -1.87
CA GLN A 251 9.51 18.26 -1.67
C GLN A 251 8.09 18.70 -2.06
N ALA A 252 7.59 18.24 -3.22
CA ALA A 252 6.23 18.56 -3.65
C ALA A 252 5.19 17.96 -2.70
N LEU A 253 5.39 16.71 -2.28
CA LEU A 253 4.53 16.05 -1.29
C LEU A 253 4.54 16.80 0.05
N GLU A 254 5.71 17.24 0.53
CA GLU A 254 5.84 18.03 1.76
C GLU A 254 5.13 19.38 1.66
N GLN A 255 5.34 20.14 0.59
CA GLN A 255 4.65 21.42 0.36
C GLN A 255 3.13 21.25 0.22
N GLY A 256 2.67 20.13 -0.33
CA GLY A 256 1.26 19.81 -0.49
C GLY A 256 0.57 19.22 0.74
N SER A 257 1.33 18.86 1.78
CA SER A 257 0.87 18.14 2.98
C SER A 257 1.06 18.93 4.28
N PRO A 258 0.35 18.58 5.36
CA PRO A 258 0.50 19.27 6.63
C PRO A 258 1.92 19.07 7.22
N PRO A 259 2.48 20.10 7.90
CA PRO A 259 1.84 21.38 8.23
C PRO A 259 1.94 22.46 7.13
N TYR A 260 2.66 22.19 6.04
CA TYR A 260 3.06 23.22 5.07
C TYR A 260 1.99 23.56 4.04
N GLY A 261 1.10 22.61 3.72
CA GLY A 261 -0.01 22.83 2.81
C GLY A 261 -1.07 21.75 2.85
N ARG A 262 -2.10 21.92 2.02
CA ARG A 262 -3.21 20.97 1.85
C ARG A 262 -3.64 20.81 0.38
N ALA A 263 -2.78 21.18 -0.56
CA ALA A 263 -3.10 21.13 -1.99
C ALA A 263 -3.37 19.71 -2.51
N MET A 264 -2.90 18.69 -1.77
CA MET A 264 -3.11 17.26 -2.07
C MET A 264 -4.25 16.64 -1.27
N ALA A 265 -4.88 17.38 -0.36
CA ALA A 265 -5.94 16.87 0.50
C ALA A 265 -7.23 16.66 -0.28
N SER A 266 -8.00 15.62 0.07
CA SER A 266 -9.33 15.39 -0.52
C SER A 266 -10.36 16.47 -0.17
N GLN A 267 -10.08 17.27 0.88
CA GLN A 267 -10.98 18.22 1.53
C GLN A 267 -12.16 17.57 2.27
N ALA A 268 -12.23 16.25 2.34
CA ALA A 268 -13.21 15.55 3.15
C ALA A 268 -13.02 15.87 4.65
N LEU A 269 -14.06 15.60 5.44
CA LEU A 269 -13.97 15.70 6.89
C LEU A 269 -12.93 14.67 7.40
N PRO A 270 -12.03 15.06 8.31
CA PRO A 270 -11.09 14.13 8.93
C PRO A 270 -11.83 12.94 9.58
N SER A 271 -11.40 11.72 9.30
CA SER A 271 -12.12 10.50 9.71
C SER A 271 -11.24 9.33 10.15
N GLY A 272 -9.92 9.42 9.96
CA GLY A 272 -8.95 8.36 10.27
C GLY A 272 -7.78 8.85 11.11
N GLU A 273 -6.64 8.20 10.96
CA GLU A 273 -5.43 8.39 11.77
C GLU A 273 -4.37 9.23 11.03
N VAL A 274 -3.46 9.84 11.78
CA VAL A 274 -2.33 10.61 11.22
C VAL A 274 -1.01 9.96 11.62
N LEU A 275 -0.23 9.59 10.62
CA LEU A 275 1.15 9.14 10.82
C LEU A 275 2.14 10.28 10.61
N VAL A 276 3.39 10.02 10.99
CA VAL A 276 4.52 10.91 10.74
C VAL A 276 5.57 10.25 9.85
N SER A 277 6.19 11.02 8.97
CA SER A 277 7.42 10.63 8.28
C SER A 277 8.57 11.49 8.77
N GLY A 278 9.67 10.84 9.17
CA GLY A 278 10.94 11.52 9.44
C GLY A 278 11.63 11.86 8.12
N SER A 279 11.80 13.15 7.81
CA SER A 279 12.64 13.55 6.68
C SER A 279 14.11 13.52 7.07
N SER A 280 14.98 13.23 6.10
CA SER A 280 16.43 13.32 6.23
C SER A 280 16.92 14.75 6.56
N GLY A 281 16.07 15.76 6.39
CA GLY A 281 16.35 17.17 6.72
C GLY A 281 15.78 17.65 8.07
N GLY A 282 15.30 16.76 8.94
CA GLY A 282 14.83 17.11 10.29
C GLY A 282 13.46 17.80 10.35
N LYS A 283 12.77 17.98 9.23
CA LYS A 283 11.41 18.52 9.17
C LYS A 283 10.36 17.41 9.23
N THR A 284 9.43 17.53 10.17
CA THR A 284 8.35 16.58 10.39
C THR A 284 7.21 16.81 9.40
N ARG A 285 6.84 15.78 8.63
CA ARG A 285 5.65 15.80 7.78
C ARG A 285 4.59 14.84 8.31
N TYR A 286 3.33 15.28 8.30
CA TYR A 286 2.19 14.47 8.70
C TYR A 286 1.57 13.77 7.50
N ILE A 287 1.11 12.55 7.72
CA ILE A 287 0.52 11.65 6.71
C ILE A 287 -0.90 11.32 7.17
N PRO A 288 -1.90 12.14 6.81
CA PRO A 288 -3.28 11.84 7.15
C PRO A 288 -3.79 10.65 6.33
N TYR A 289 -4.50 9.74 7.00
CA TYR A 289 -5.29 8.69 6.40
C TYR A 289 -6.77 8.98 6.66
N SER A 290 -7.62 8.81 5.64
CA SER A 290 -9.05 8.65 5.89
C SER A 290 -9.30 7.31 6.61
N ARG A 291 -10.51 7.13 7.16
CA ARG A 291 -10.91 5.82 7.71
C ARG A 291 -10.75 4.70 6.67
N ASP A 292 -11.16 4.96 5.43
CA ASP A 292 -11.16 3.97 4.36
C ASP A 292 -9.73 3.66 3.87
N ASP A 293 -8.88 4.68 3.75
CA ASP A 293 -7.46 4.51 3.41
C ASP A 293 -6.77 3.65 4.48
N TRP A 294 -7.06 3.92 5.77
CA TRP A 294 -6.49 3.19 6.89
C TRP A 294 -6.93 1.73 6.91
N GLN A 295 -8.23 1.46 6.80
CA GLN A 295 -8.76 0.09 6.76
C GLN A 295 -8.19 -0.70 5.58
N SER A 296 -8.10 -0.07 4.40
CA SER A 296 -7.54 -0.69 3.20
C SER A 296 -6.07 -1.09 3.39
N MET A 297 -5.26 -0.21 3.97
CA MET A 297 -3.87 -0.50 4.35
C MET A 297 -3.75 -1.71 5.28
N ILE A 298 -4.56 -1.75 6.35
CA ILE A 298 -4.52 -2.83 7.34
C ILE A 298 -4.94 -4.17 6.71
N HIS A 299 -5.99 -4.18 5.88
CA HIS A 299 -6.48 -5.41 5.24
C HIS A 299 -5.47 -6.01 4.24
N GLU A 300 -4.77 -5.17 3.45
CA GLU A 300 -3.71 -5.66 2.55
C GLU A 300 -2.46 -6.15 3.32
N ALA A 301 -2.15 -5.53 4.46
CA ALA A 301 -1.06 -5.96 5.32
C ALA A 301 -1.29 -7.35 5.92
N VAL A 302 -2.52 -7.70 6.30
CA VAL A 302 -2.84 -9.02 6.84
C VAL A 302 -2.49 -10.14 5.85
N GLN A 303 -2.74 -9.95 4.55
CA GLN A 303 -2.33 -10.92 3.51
C GLN A 303 -0.82 -11.16 3.54
N THR A 304 -0.07 -10.06 3.64
CA THR A 304 1.39 -10.09 3.67
C THR A 304 1.90 -10.87 4.89
N LEU A 305 1.25 -10.74 6.04
CA LEU A 305 1.61 -11.47 7.26
C LEU A 305 1.38 -12.97 7.12
N TYR A 306 0.29 -13.40 6.48
CA TYR A 306 0.08 -14.81 6.14
C TYR A 306 1.12 -15.32 5.13
N ASP A 307 1.37 -14.56 4.06
CA ASP A 307 2.35 -14.93 3.01
C ASP A 307 3.80 -15.03 3.54
N ILE A 308 4.11 -14.31 4.62
CA ILE A 308 5.38 -14.38 5.36
C ILE A 308 5.44 -15.59 6.32
N GLY A 309 4.32 -16.24 6.61
CA GLY A 309 4.26 -17.48 7.38
C GLY A 309 3.68 -17.36 8.78
N LEU A 310 3.00 -16.25 9.14
CA LEU A 310 2.11 -16.28 10.32
C LEU A 310 0.90 -17.17 10.04
N VAL A 311 0.46 -17.89 11.07
CA VAL A 311 -0.68 -18.82 10.99
C VAL A 311 -1.52 -18.74 12.26
N ALA A 312 -2.74 -19.28 12.19
CA ALA A 312 -3.61 -19.38 13.35
C ALA A 312 -2.94 -20.08 14.54
N GLY A 313 -3.09 -19.49 15.72
CA GLY A 313 -2.50 -19.97 16.97
C GLY A 313 -1.08 -19.48 17.24
N ASP A 314 -0.44 -18.74 16.33
CA ASP A 314 0.83 -18.07 16.64
C ASP A 314 0.65 -17.10 17.82
N ARG A 315 1.67 -17.04 18.68
CA ARG A 315 1.78 -16.15 19.84
C ARG A 315 2.92 -15.17 19.55
N VAL A 316 2.53 -13.97 19.13
CA VAL A 316 3.38 -13.00 18.46
C VAL A 316 3.77 -11.89 19.42
N VAL A 317 5.06 -11.69 19.67
CA VAL A 317 5.57 -10.51 20.36
C VAL A 317 5.80 -9.40 19.34
N ASN A 318 5.12 -8.26 19.52
CA ASN A 318 5.29 -7.09 18.68
C ASN A 318 6.10 -6.02 19.42
N THR A 319 7.34 -5.81 18.96
CA THR A 319 8.31 -4.87 19.55
C THR A 319 8.48 -3.60 18.72
N LEU A 320 7.63 -3.37 17.72
CA LEU A 320 7.73 -2.18 16.88
C LEU A 320 7.50 -0.92 17.71
N TYR A 321 8.05 0.20 17.24
CA TYR A 321 7.98 1.46 17.97
C TYR A 321 6.54 1.98 18.06
N GLY A 322 6.13 2.31 19.28
CA GLY A 322 4.82 2.88 19.60
C GLY A 322 4.87 4.34 20.03
N GLY A 323 3.89 5.12 19.60
CA GLY A 323 3.74 6.54 19.96
C GLY A 323 4.32 7.51 18.92
N HIS A 324 4.25 8.81 19.22
CA HIS A 324 4.75 9.89 18.36
C HIS A 324 4.27 9.83 16.90
N MET A 325 3.09 9.24 16.65
CA MET A 325 2.51 9.04 15.32
C MET A 325 3.34 8.14 14.37
N TYR A 326 4.25 7.33 14.90
CA TYR A 326 4.95 6.33 14.07
C TYR A 326 4.03 5.14 13.79
N GLY A 327 4.00 4.73 12.52
CA GLY A 327 3.09 3.68 12.07
C GLY A 327 3.40 2.28 12.62
N GLY A 328 4.66 1.96 12.92
CA GLY A 328 5.13 0.60 13.21
C GLY A 328 4.22 -0.20 14.13
N MET A 329 4.13 0.15 15.42
CA MET A 329 3.26 -0.55 16.39
C MET A 329 1.78 -0.27 16.15
N LEU A 330 1.44 0.93 15.69
CA LEU A 330 0.05 1.39 15.52
C LEU A 330 -0.70 0.61 14.43
N THR A 331 -0.03 0.30 13.32
CA THR A 331 -0.61 -0.52 12.25
C THR A 331 -0.50 -1.99 12.60
N SER A 332 0.67 -2.49 12.97
CA SER A 332 0.89 -3.92 13.23
C SER A 332 0.03 -4.48 14.36
N SER A 333 -0.28 -3.71 15.41
CA SER A 333 -1.23 -4.16 16.44
C SER A 333 -2.64 -4.36 15.91
N GLN A 334 -3.10 -3.51 14.98
CA GLN A 334 -4.41 -3.65 14.33
C GLN A 334 -4.39 -4.78 13.28
N GLU A 335 -3.29 -4.94 12.55
CA GLU A 335 -3.08 -6.04 11.61
C GLU A 335 -3.15 -7.39 12.33
N LEU A 336 -2.39 -7.55 13.42
CA LEU A 336 -2.40 -8.78 14.24
C LEU A 336 -3.76 -9.03 14.91
N ALA A 337 -4.49 -7.99 15.29
CA ALA A 337 -5.83 -8.13 15.89
C ALA A 337 -6.90 -8.66 14.91
N LEU A 338 -6.66 -8.58 13.60
CA LEU A 338 -7.53 -9.19 12.58
C LEU A 338 -7.18 -10.65 12.27
N MET A 339 -6.04 -11.12 12.74
CA MET A 339 -5.56 -12.48 12.53
C MET A 339 -5.97 -13.38 13.72
N PRO A 340 -6.12 -14.70 13.51
CA PRO A 340 -6.36 -15.70 14.54
C PRO A 340 -5.08 -15.99 15.35
N VAL A 341 -4.36 -14.95 15.79
CA VAL A 341 -3.11 -15.03 16.57
C VAL A 341 -3.31 -14.40 17.94
N GLU A 342 -2.42 -14.71 18.87
CA GLU A 342 -2.36 -14.06 20.18
C GLU A 342 -1.22 -13.05 20.18
N ALA A 343 -1.54 -11.76 20.20
CA ALA A 343 -0.56 -10.69 20.05
C ALA A 343 -0.17 -10.05 21.40
N TYR A 344 1.12 -10.12 21.73
CA TYR A 344 1.75 -9.46 22.86
C TYR A 344 2.47 -8.19 22.39
N THR A 345 1.72 -7.09 22.31
CA THR A 345 2.28 -5.80 21.87
C THR A 345 2.92 -5.07 23.04
N VAL A 346 4.25 -5.14 23.08
CA VAL A 346 5.11 -4.64 24.18
C VAL A 346 5.89 -3.38 23.79
N GLY A 347 6.01 -3.12 22.48
CA GLY A 347 6.76 -2.00 21.95
C GLY A 347 8.28 -2.15 22.09
N GLN A 348 8.99 -1.07 21.81
CA GLN A 348 10.45 -1.06 21.67
C GLN A 348 11.23 -1.16 22.99
N ASN A 349 10.58 -0.95 24.13
CA ASN A 349 11.22 -0.89 25.45
C ASN A 349 11.21 -2.23 26.20
N ILE A 350 10.76 -3.31 25.56
CA ILE A 350 10.80 -4.66 26.13
C ILE A 350 12.22 -5.03 26.56
N THR A 351 12.34 -5.64 27.73
CA THR A 351 13.62 -6.14 28.25
C THR A 351 13.85 -7.61 27.87
N PRO A 352 15.11 -8.08 27.81
CA PRO A 352 15.40 -9.50 27.61
C PRO A 352 14.75 -10.40 28.67
N GLN A 353 14.69 -9.96 29.93
CA GLN A 353 14.05 -10.69 31.03
C GLN A 353 12.55 -10.84 30.80
N GLU A 354 11.89 -9.78 30.35
CA GLU A 354 10.47 -9.80 30.00
C GLU A 354 10.21 -10.71 28.80
N LEU A 355 11.07 -10.68 27.77
CA LEU A 355 10.95 -11.59 26.64
C LEU A 355 11.09 -13.07 27.06
N VAL A 356 12.05 -13.38 27.93
CA VAL A 356 12.22 -14.72 28.51
C VAL A 356 10.99 -15.12 29.33
N TYR A 357 10.45 -14.21 30.15
CA TYR A 357 9.21 -14.45 30.89
C TYR A 357 8.04 -14.77 29.96
N LEU A 358 7.86 -14.00 28.89
CA LEU A 358 6.80 -14.24 27.90
C LEU A 358 6.96 -15.61 27.23
N HIS A 359 8.19 -15.99 26.89
CA HIS A 359 8.49 -17.32 26.35
C HIS A 359 8.17 -18.44 27.34
N GLN A 360 8.57 -18.32 28.60
CA GLN A 360 8.36 -19.37 29.60
C GLN A 360 6.91 -19.48 30.07
N THR A 361 6.16 -18.38 30.04
CA THR A 361 4.79 -18.32 30.60
C THR A 361 3.73 -18.56 29.54
N PHE A 362 3.95 -18.03 28.34
CA PHE A 362 2.96 -18.02 27.27
C PHE A 362 3.43 -18.78 26.02
N ASP A 363 4.66 -19.34 26.01
CA ASP A 363 5.21 -20.07 24.88
C ASP A 363 5.19 -19.27 23.56
N ILE A 364 5.52 -17.98 23.63
CA ILE A 364 5.63 -17.11 22.44
C ILE A 364 6.55 -17.75 21.38
N ASN A 365 6.11 -17.77 20.13
CA ASN A 365 6.81 -18.47 19.04
C ASN A 365 7.16 -17.55 17.85
N ALA A 366 6.61 -16.34 17.80
CA ALA A 366 6.89 -15.37 16.75
C ALA A 366 7.25 -14.00 17.34
N ILE A 367 8.11 -13.25 16.65
CA ILE A 367 8.49 -11.89 17.04
C ILE A 367 8.56 -10.96 15.82
N VAL A 368 8.04 -9.74 15.98
CA VAL A 368 8.01 -8.68 14.96
C VAL A 368 8.77 -7.47 15.46
N GLY A 369 9.70 -6.91 14.67
CA GLY A 369 10.48 -5.76 15.13
C GLY A 369 11.49 -5.18 14.14
N ILE A 370 12.37 -4.32 14.65
CA ILE A 370 13.47 -3.70 13.87
C ILE A 370 14.77 -4.49 14.13
N PRO A 371 15.58 -4.78 13.10
CA PRO A 371 16.79 -5.59 13.23
C PRO A 371 17.72 -5.26 14.40
N SER A 372 18.04 -3.98 14.58
CA SER A 372 18.97 -3.53 15.63
C SER A 372 18.49 -3.83 17.04
N LEU A 373 17.17 -3.77 17.27
CA LEU A 373 16.58 -4.10 18.57
C LEU A 373 16.53 -5.61 18.76
N LEU A 374 15.99 -6.32 17.76
CA LEU A 374 15.78 -7.75 17.83
C LEU A 374 17.09 -8.53 17.96
N ASP A 375 18.17 -8.11 17.28
CA ASP A 375 19.47 -8.77 17.38
C ASP A 375 20.00 -8.78 18.83
N THR A 376 19.95 -7.62 19.50
CA THR A 376 20.35 -7.47 20.91
C THR A 376 19.41 -8.25 21.84
N LEU A 377 18.11 -8.06 21.67
CA LEU A 377 17.08 -8.64 22.53
C LEU A 377 17.12 -10.17 22.52
N LEU A 378 17.17 -10.78 21.33
CA LEU A 378 17.22 -12.22 21.14
C LEU A 378 18.53 -12.83 21.65
N SER A 379 19.66 -12.15 21.41
CA SER A 379 20.97 -12.61 21.88
C SER A 379 21.05 -12.61 23.42
N GLN A 380 20.53 -11.57 24.06
CA GLN A 380 20.51 -11.47 25.52
C GLN A 380 19.50 -12.42 26.16
N ALA A 381 18.32 -12.59 25.57
CA ALA A 381 17.33 -13.58 26.03
C ALA A 381 17.93 -14.99 26.05
N LYS A 382 18.69 -15.36 25.01
CA LYS A 382 19.41 -16.63 24.92
C LYS A 382 20.53 -16.80 25.97
N GLN A 383 21.17 -15.71 26.37
CA GLN A 383 22.17 -15.74 27.45
C GLN A 383 21.53 -15.93 28.83
N ILE A 384 20.36 -15.31 29.05
CA ILE A 384 19.59 -15.44 30.30
C ILE A 384 18.98 -16.84 30.40
N ASP A 385 18.40 -17.34 29.32
CA ASP A 385 17.82 -18.68 29.22
C ASP A 385 18.41 -19.44 28.02
N PRO A 386 19.35 -20.37 28.25
CA PRO A 386 19.90 -21.23 27.18
C PRO A 386 18.86 -22.05 26.40
N GLN A 387 17.68 -22.29 27.00
CA GLN A 387 16.57 -22.99 26.36
C GLN A 387 15.67 -22.08 25.52
N PHE A 388 15.82 -20.74 25.60
CA PHE A 388 15.05 -19.81 24.79
C PHE A 388 15.14 -20.14 23.29
N ARG A 389 13.99 -20.21 22.62
CA ARG A 389 13.84 -20.45 21.18
C ARG A 389 12.76 -19.53 20.62
N ILE A 390 12.83 -19.26 19.33
CA ILE A 390 11.77 -18.56 18.60
C ILE A 390 11.67 -19.16 17.21
N GLU A 391 10.45 -19.40 16.71
CA GLU A 391 10.25 -20.08 15.44
C GLU A 391 10.18 -19.12 14.26
N LYS A 392 9.65 -17.90 14.47
CA LYS A 392 9.37 -16.95 13.40
C LYS A 392 9.90 -15.56 13.75
N VAL A 393 10.68 -14.97 12.85
CA VAL A 393 11.14 -13.59 12.96
C VAL A 393 10.65 -12.81 11.74
N ILE A 394 9.90 -11.74 12.00
CA ILE A 394 9.44 -10.80 10.99
C ILE A 394 10.09 -9.47 11.30
N TYR A 395 10.73 -8.85 10.32
CA TYR A 395 11.41 -7.58 10.54
C TYR A 395 11.18 -6.60 9.41
N GLY A 396 11.45 -5.32 9.68
CA GLY A 396 11.33 -4.29 8.66
C GLY A 396 12.08 -3.02 9.00
N GLY A 397 12.16 -2.14 8.01
CA GLY A 397 12.70 -0.79 8.18
C GLY A 397 14.22 -0.67 8.27
N ALA A 398 14.96 -1.78 8.19
CA ALA A 398 16.41 -1.83 8.00
C ALA A 398 16.80 -3.19 7.39
N LEU A 399 17.97 -3.24 6.76
CA LEU A 399 18.58 -4.51 6.35
C LEU A 399 19.16 -5.24 7.57
N TRP A 400 19.20 -6.56 7.48
CA TRP A 400 19.78 -7.42 8.51
C TRP A 400 20.96 -8.18 7.92
N PRO A 401 22.18 -8.10 8.49
CA PRO A 401 23.34 -8.80 7.98
C PRO A 401 23.12 -10.32 7.91
N GLU A 402 23.42 -10.95 6.77
CA GLU A 402 23.18 -12.39 6.54
C GLU A 402 23.91 -13.28 7.56
N HIS A 403 25.15 -12.92 7.95
CA HIS A 403 25.88 -13.66 8.96
C HIS A 403 25.17 -13.66 10.33
N ARG A 404 24.55 -12.54 10.72
CA ARG A 404 23.75 -12.44 11.95
C ARG A 404 22.46 -13.25 11.85
N LYS A 405 21.76 -13.17 10.71
CA LYS A 405 20.57 -13.99 10.47
C LYS A 405 20.88 -15.48 10.62
N LYS A 406 21.95 -15.95 9.96
CA LYS A 406 22.39 -17.35 10.03
C LYS A 406 22.67 -17.79 11.46
N TRP A 407 23.42 -16.99 12.22
CA TRP A 407 23.70 -17.28 13.62
C TRP A 407 22.43 -17.38 14.48
N LEU A 408 21.48 -16.45 14.31
CA LEU A 408 20.20 -16.47 15.03
C LEU A 408 19.38 -17.71 14.66
N ILE A 409 19.31 -18.06 13.38
CA ILE A 409 18.61 -19.25 12.89
C ILE A 409 19.14 -20.51 13.56
N GLU A 410 20.45 -20.71 13.53
CA GLU A 410 21.11 -21.88 14.11
C GLU A 410 20.99 -21.92 15.64
N THR A 411 21.08 -20.77 16.31
CA THR A 411 21.13 -20.68 17.78
C THR A 411 19.75 -20.75 18.44
N LEU A 412 18.73 -20.20 17.78
CA LEU A 412 17.38 -20.02 18.32
C LEU A 412 16.33 -20.96 17.70
N GLY A 413 16.70 -21.75 16.68
CA GLY A 413 15.79 -22.68 16.02
C GLY A 413 14.74 -22.00 15.15
N ILE A 414 15.08 -20.86 14.54
CA ILE A 414 14.16 -20.09 13.70
C ILE A 414 13.87 -20.86 12.42
N LYS A 415 12.58 -21.04 12.12
CA LYS A 415 12.08 -21.68 10.91
C LYS A 415 11.81 -20.68 9.79
N THR A 416 11.32 -19.48 10.11
CA THR A 416 11.10 -18.40 9.14
C THR A 416 11.72 -17.09 9.61
N PHE A 417 12.44 -16.42 8.70
CA PHE A 417 13.16 -15.18 8.98
C PHE A 417 12.96 -14.23 7.79
N HIS A 418 11.90 -13.43 7.83
CA HIS A 418 11.44 -12.69 6.65
C HIS A 418 11.33 -11.18 6.89
N SER A 419 11.69 -10.41 5.86
CA SER A 419 11.58 -8.96 5.82
C SER A 419 10.23 -8.49 5.23
N ILE A 420 9.71 -7.40 5.77
CA ILE A 420 8.71 -6.54 5.14
C ILE A 420 9.40 -5.25 4.69
N LEU A 421 9.32 -4.97 3.39
CA LEU A 421 9.72 -3.69 2.80
C LEU A 421 8.53 -2.73 2.85
N ALA A 422 8.70 -1.60 3.53
CA ALA A 422 7.65 -0.60 3.69
C ALA A 422 8.23 0.82 3.72
N ALA A 423 7.42 1.79 3.31
CA ALA A 423 7.69 3.21 3.47
C ALA A 423 6.56 3.86 4.26
N ASN A 424 6.83 4.77 5.20
CA ASN A 424 5.76 5.39 6.01
C ASN A 424 4.65 6.04 5.17
N ASP A 425 5.00 6.55 3.99
CA ASP A 425 4.07 7.15 3.04
C ASP A 425 3.18 6.15 2.31
N GLY A 426 3.78 5.03 1.89
CA GLY A 426 3.16 4.03 1.05
C GLY A 426 2.77 2.75 1.80
N ALA A 427 3.01 2.65 3.11
CA ALA A 427 2.94 1.42 3.89
C ALA A 427 3.71 0.25 3.24
N GLN A 428 3.13 -0.96 3.18
CA GLN A 428 3.78 -2.17 2.66
C GLN A 428 4.01 -2.09 1.14
N ILE A 429 5.27 -2.21 0.73
CA ILE A 429 5.69 -2.24 -0.68
C ILE A 429 5.93 -3.68 -1.13
N GLY A 430 6.54 -4.49 -0.28
CA GLY A 430 6.84 -5.87 -0.58
C GLY A 430 7.24 -6.70 0.63
N TYR A 431 7.40 -8.00 0.44
CA TYR A 431 7.69 -8.96 1.50
C TYR A 431 8.57 -10.12 1.04
N GLN A 432 9.28 -10.75 1.98
CA GLN A 432 10.03 -11.96 1.73
C GLN A 432 9.20 -13.21 2.03
N SER A 433 9.33 -14.23 1.19
CA SER A 433 8.70 -15.54 1.38
C SER A 433 9.61 -16.63 0.80
N PRO A 434 9.50 -17.92 1.17
CA PRO A 434 10.51 -18.97 0.94
C PRO A 434 10.84 -19.47 -0.50
N PRO A 435 10.83 -18.64 -1.56
CA PRO A 435 11.92 -18.79 -2.55
C PRO A 435 12.83 -17.55 -2.67
N LEU A 436 12.51 -16.45 -1.99
CA LEU A 436 13.31 -15.24 -2.03
C LEU A 436 14.40 -15.27 -0.96
N GLN A 437 15.55 -14.68 -1.28
CA GLN A 437 16.69 -14.58 -0.37
C GLN A 437 17.30 -13.17 -0.41
N GLY A 438 18.13 -12.87 0.59
CA GLY A 438 18.87 -11.61 0.66
C GLY A 438 17.95 -10.39 0.74
N VAL A 439 17.94 -9.59 -0.32
CA VAL A 439 17.22 -8.30 -0.42
C VAL A 439 16.10 -8.30 -1.46
N GLU A 440 15.74 -9.46 -2.00
CA GLU A 440 14.59 -9.65 -2.88
C GLU A 440 13.27 -9.67 -2.09
N HIS A 441 12.23 -9.03 -2.61
CA HIS A 441 10.89 -8.99 -2.01
C HIS A 441 9.81 -9.14 -3.09
N TYR A 442 8.79 -9.96 -2.87
CA TYR A 442 7.58 -9.96 -3.69
C TYR A 442 6.87 -8.62 -3.51
N LEU A 443 6.43 -8.03 -4.60
CA LEU A 443 5.71 -6.76 -4.57
C LEU A 443 4.24 -6.96 -4.20
N VAL A 444 3.71 -6.05 -3.39
CA VAL A 444 2.26 -5.91 -3.16
C VAL A 444 1.68 -4.95 -4.19
N ASP A 445 1.78 -5.31 -5.47
CA ASP A 445 1.33 -4.46 -6.60
C ASP A 445 -0.17 -4.14 -6.54
N ASP A 446 -0.92 -4.92 -5.76
CA ASP A 446 -2.32 -4.68 -5.46
C ASP A 446 -2.59 -3.53 -4.49
N TYR A 447 -1.57 -3.07 -3.78
CA TYR A 447 -1.65 -1.92 -2.87
C TYR A 447 -0.80 -0.76 -3.39
N ASN A 448 0.48 -1.03 -3.70
CA ASN A 448 1.39 -0.09 -4.34
C ASN A 448 1.94 -0.65 -5.63
N TYR A 449 1.63 -0.03 -6.74
CA TYR A 449 2.33 -0.31 -7.99
C TYR A 449 3.70 0.34 -8.01
N VAL A 450 4.71 -0.48 -8.26
CA VAL A 450 6.11 -0.04 -8.27
C VAL A 450 6.60 0.18 -9.70
N GLU A 451 7.17 1.35 -9.96
CA GLU A 451 7.98 1.63 -11.14
C GLU A 451 9.46 1.75 -10.73
N ILE A 452 10.36 1.32 -11.62
CA ILE A 452 11.79 1.63 -11.53
C ILE A 452 12.09 2.62 -12.66
N VAL A 453 12.66 3.77 -12.31
CA VAL A 453 12.88 4.87 -13.25
C VAL A 453 14.31 5.41 -13.23
N ASP A 454 14.73 5.99 -14.34
CA ASP A 454 15.99 6.75 -14.44
C ASP A 454 15.91 8.09 -13.66
N ASP A 455 16.98 8.89 -13.74
CA ASP A 455 17.03 10.21 -13.10
C ASP A 455 16.04 11.23 -13.70
N LEU A 456 15.60 11.01 -14.95
CA LEU A 456 14.63 11.84 -15.65
C LEU A 456 13.18 11.43 -15.36
N GLY A 457 12.97 10.31 -14.65
CA GLY A 457 11.65 9.78 -14.32
C GLY A 457 11.05 8.89 -15.41
N ASN A 458 11.85 8.42 -16.37
CA ASN A 458 11.40 7.46 -17.39
C ASN A 458 11.58 6.03 -16.88
N PRO A 459 10.64 5.11 -17.16
CA PRO A 459 10.77 3.71 -16.80
C PRO A 459 11.99 3.06 -17.47
N VAL A 460 12.72 2.25 -16.71
CA VAL A 460 13.86 1.47 -17.21
C VAL A 460 13.45 0.02 -17.50
N ALA A 461 14.30 -0.74 -18.21
CA ALA A 461 14.00 -2.14 -18.50
C ALA A 461 14.05 -3.03 -17.25
N GLU A 462 13.41 -4.19 -17.29
CA GLU A 462 13.55 -5.18 -16.21
C GLU A 462 15.01 -5.57 -16.01
N GLY A 463 15.43 -5.71 -14.74
CA GLY A 463 16.82 -5.95 -14.35
C GLY A 463 17.69 -4.69 -14.27
N GLU A 464 17.25 -3.56 -14.84
CA GLU A 464 17.98 -2.29 -14.74
C GLU A 464 17.71 -1.59 -13.42
N ARG A 465 18.76 -0.95 -12.91
CA ARG A 465 18.75 -0.19 -11.66
C ARG A 465 18.11 1.18 -11.88
N GLY A 466 17.29 1.60 -10.93
CA GLY A 466 16.74 2.96 -10.92
C GLY A 466 16.08 3.35 -9.60
N HIS A 467 15.48 4.54 -9.57
CA HIS A 467 14.71 5.03 -8.44
C HIS A 467 13.38 4.29 -8.35
N ILE A 468 12.98 3.96 -7.13
CA ILE A 468 11.67 3.35 -6.86
C ILE A 468 10.62 4.46 -6.79
N LEU A 469 9.59 4.35 -7.64
CA LEU A 469 8.37 5.16 -7.53
C LEU A 469 7.20 4.29 -7.07
N LEU A 470 6.31 4.86 -6.27
CA LEU A 470 5.06 4.23 -5.85
C LEU A 470 3.84 4.95 -6.42
N THR A 471 2.90 4.18 -6.96
CA THR A 471 1.52 4.64 -7.16
C THR A 471 0.60 3.80 -6.28
N ASN A 472 -0.07 4.44 -5.32
CA ASN A 472 -0.94 3.74 -4.37
C ASN A 472 -2.39 3.73 -4.87
N TRP A 473 -3.00 2.55 -4.95
CA TRP A 473 -4.34 2.38 -5.52
C TRP A 473 -5.48 2.72 -4.57
N GLN A 474 -5.19 2.86 -3.27
CA GLN A 474 -6.20 2.79 -2.21
C GLN A 474 -6.15 3.98 -1.25
N LYS A 475 -5.26 4.95 -1.49
CA LYS A 475 -5.07 6.15 -0.68
C LYS A 475 -5.65 7.36 -1.39
N PHE A 476 -6.81 7.84 -0.93
CA PHE A 476 -7.53 8.94 -1.57
C PHE A 476 -7.48 10.27 -0.79
N GLU A 477 -7.14 10.26 0.51
CA GLU A 477 -7.07 11.51 1.31
C GLU A 477 -5.85 12.36 0.92
N TYR A 478 -4.70 11.71 0.71
CA TYR A 478 -3.46 12.29 0.17
C TYR A 478 -2.85 11.30 -0.84
N PRO A 479 -3.34 11.29 -2.08
CA PRO A 479 -2.96 10.30 -3.07
C PRO A 479 -1.49 10.36 -3.44
N LEU A 480 -0.88 9.19 -3.61
CA LEU A 480 0.49 9.03 -4.07
C LEU A 480 0.47 8.47 -5.49
N ILE A 481 0.84 9.30 -6.46
CA ILE A 481 0.94 8.93 -7.88
C ILE A 481 2.37 9.20 -8.33
N ARG A 482 3.08 8.16 -8.78
CA ARG A 482 4.51 8.23 -9.15
C ARG A 482 5.39 8.88 -8.08
N TYR A 483 5.16 8.55 -6.81
CA TYR A 483 5.89 9.13 -5.68
C TYR A 483 7.29 8.54 -5.55
N LYS A 484 8.31 9.39 -5.64
CA LYS A 484 9.72 9.03 -5.45
C LYS A 484 10.07 8.90 -3.96
N ILE A 485 10.15 7.66 -3.47
CA ILE A 485 10.38 7.37 -2.04
C ILE A 485 11.84 7.57 -1.59
N GLY A 486 12.75 7.80 -2.54
CA GLY A 486 14.18 7.97 -2.28
C GLY A 486 14.91 6.66 -1.99
N ASP A 487 14.37 5.56 -2.50
CA ASP A 487 14.99 4.24 -2.50
C ASP A 487 15.37 3.86 -3.94
N VAL A 488 16.36 2.98 -4.07
CA VAL A 488 16.87 2.47 -5.34
C VAL A 488 16.69 0.96 -5.37
N GLY A 489 16.29 0.44 -6.52
CA GLY A 489 16.09 -0.98 -6.72
C GLY A 489 16.08 -1.37 -8.18
N ARG A 490 15.73 -2.63 -8.44
CA ARG A 490 15.41 -3.13 -9.78
C ARG A 490 14.32 -4.18 -9.70
N ILE A 491 13.50 -4.28 -10.74
CA ILE A 491 12.56 -5.40 -10.89
C ILE A 491 13.35 -6.58 -11.41
N VAL A 492 13.26 -7.72 -10.74
CA VAL A 492 13.81 -8.99 -11.22
C VAL A 492 12.69 -9.80 -11.89
N PRO A 493 13.03 -10.73 -12.81
CA PRO A 493 12.02 -11.51 -13.54
C PRO A 493 10.98 -12.17 -12.62
N GLN A 494 9.74 -12.24 -13.09
CA GLN A 494 8.62 -12.78 -12.30
C GLN A 494 8.91 -14.20 -11.78
N ARG A 495 8.58 -14.46 -10.52
CA ARG A 495 8.62 -15.79 -9.90
C ARG A 495 7.22 -16.13 -9.39
N ASP A 496 6.74 -17.34 -9.69
CA ASP A 496 5.42 -17.82 -9.25
C ASP A 496 4.26 -16.86 -9.54
N GLY A 497 4.33 -16.16 -10.68
CA GLY A 497 3.33 -15.17 -11.11
C GLY A 497 3.43 -13.79 -10.44
N GLY A 498 4.32 -13.59 -9.46
CA GLY A 498 4.53 -12.30 -8.79
C GLY A 498 5.72 -11.51 -9.34
N ARG A 499 5.62 -10.17 -9.33
CA ARG A 499 6.78 -9.28 -9.56
C ARG A 499 7.64 -9.23 -8.30
N VAL A 500 8.96 -9.21 -8.49
CA VAL A 500 9.93 -9.19 -7.40
C VAL A 500 10.80 -7.95 -7.53
N LEU A 501 10.97 -7.25 -6.41
CA LEU A 501 11.84 -6.09 -6.27
C LEU A 501 13.09 -6.51 -5.52
N GLU A 502 14.26 -6.26 -6.12
CA GLU A 502 15.52 -6.28 -5.38
C GLU A 502 15.78 -4.87 -4.84
N PHE A 503 15.78 -4.73 -3.51
CA PHE A 503 16.05 -3.46 -2.84
C PHE A 503 17.57 -3.24 -2.72
N LEU A 504 18.07 -2.17 -3.33
CA LEU A 504 19.50 -1.88 -3.39
C LEU A 504 19.96 -0.80 -2.39
N GLY A 505 19.02 -0.24 -1.63
CA GLY A 505 19.30 0.75 -0.60
C GLY A 505 18.65 2.10 -0.86
N ARG A 506 19.07 3.08 -0.05
CA ARG A 506 18.60 4.45 -0.13
C ARG A 506 19.30 5.24 -1.22
N SER A 507 18.58 6.11 -1.93
CA SER A 507 19.18 7.11 -2.81
C SER A 507 19.89 8.22 -2.03
N ASP A 508 19.52 8.49 -0.77
CA ASP A 508 20.29 9.38 0.12
C ASP A 508 21.44 8.66 0.83
N GLY A 509 21.53 7.33 0.69
CA GLY A 509 22.72 6.55 1.00
C GLY A 509 23.79 6.64 -0.10
N LEU A 510 23.54 7.42 -1.16
CA LEU A 510 24.49 7.74 -2.21
C LEU A 510 25.38 8.89 -1.79
N ILE A 511 26.69 8.65 -1.85
CA ILE A 511 27.71 9.68 -1.78
C ILE A 511 28.27 9.87 -3.18
N VAL A 512 28.22 11.10 -3.68
CA VAL A 512 28.98 11.48 -4.88
C VAL A 512 30.34 11.99 -4.43
N LEU A 513 31.37 11.19 -4.68
CA LEU A 513 32.78 11.47 -4.40
C LEU A 513 33.38 12.29 -5.55
N ASN A 514 34.09 13.34 -5.20
CA ASN A 514 34.80 14.26 -6.10
C ASN A 514 33.94 14.78 -7.27
N GLY A 515 32.63 14.88 -7.06
CA GLY A 515 31.65 15.30 -8.07
C GLY A 515 31.51 14.37 -9.28
N ARG A 516 32.01 13.12 -9.23
CA ARG A 516 32.03 12.21 -10.39
C ARG A 516 31.71 10.77 -10.06
N GLN A 517 32.20 10.25 -8.94
CA GLN A 517 32.09 8.83 -8.62
C GLN A 517 30.96 8.61 -7.61
N SER A 518 30.03 7.73 -7.94
CA SER A 518 28.96 7.34 -7.03
C SER A 518 29.43 6.20 -6.13
N LEU A 519 29.24 6.34 -4.82
CA LEU A 519 29.42 5.29 -3.84
C LEU A 519 28.14 5.16 -3.03
N TYR A 520 27.55 3.98 -3.01
CA TYR A 520 26.40 3.68 -2.18
C TYR A 520 26.84 3.05 -0.87
N TYR A 521 26.18 3.45 0.22
CA TYR A 521 26.33 2.81 1.52
C TYR A 521 26.30 1.27 1.44
N GLN A 522 25.39 0.73 0.63
CA GLN A 522 25.20 -0.71 0.51
C GLN A 522 26.41 -1.42 -0.13
N GLU A 523 27.14 -0.76 -1.02
CA GLU A 523 28.35 -1.32 -1.64
C GLU A 523 29.44 -1.53 -0.57
N VAL A 524 29.63 -0.53 0.30
CA VAL A 524 30.54 -0.64 1.45
C VAL A 524 30.05 -1.74 2.42
N ALA A 525 28.76 -1.74 2.74
CA ALA A 525 28.17 -2.72 3.66
C ALA A 525 28.33 -4.17 3.17
N ASN A 526 28.15 -4.40 1.86
CA ASN A 526 28.27 -5.73 1.27
C ASN A 526 29.71 -6.25 1.32
N VAL A 527 30.71 -5.41 1.00
CA VAL A 527 32.12 -5.80 1.07
C VAL A 527 32.56 -6.13 2.49
N LEU A 528 32.01 -5.43 3.48
CA LEU A 528 32.30 -5.66 4.89
C LEU A 528 31.39 -6.71 5.56
N SER A 529 30.46 -7.31 4.83
CA SER A 529 29.41 -8.17 5.43
C SER A 529 29.95 -9.41 6.16
N GLU A 530 31.14 -9.89 5.78
CA GLU A 530 31.83 -11.05 6.39
C GLU A 530 32.86 -10.65 7.44
N ALA A 531 33.10 -9.35 7.65
CA ALA A 531 34.13 -8.84 8.56
C ALA A 531 33.73 -8.90 10.05
N GLY A 532 32.59 -9.50 10.38
CA GLY A 532 32.09 -9.58 11.77
C GLY A 532 31.71 -8.22 12.37
N ILE A 533 31.38 -7.24 11.53
CA ILE A 533 30.92 -5.91 11.97
C ILE A 533 29.42 -5.92 12.25
N GLY A 534 28.99 -5.19 13.29
CA GLY A 534 27.59 -5.09 13.69
C GLY A 534 26.83 -4.01 12.93
N GLN A 535 27.31 -2.77 12.99
CA GLN A 535 26.68 -1.61 12.36
C GLN A 535 27.74 -0.71 11.70
N LEU A 536 27.37 0.05 10.66
CA LEU A 536 28.28 1.01 10.03
C LEU A 536 27.58 2.30 9.64
N GLN A 537 28.38 3.35 9.46
CA GLN A 537 27.98 4.69 9.01
C GLN A 537 29.07 5.26 8.11
N LEU A 538 28.65 5.91 7.03
CA LEU A 538 29.55 6.68 6.19
C LEU A 538 29.44 8.15 6.57
N THR A 539 30.57 8.79 6.84
CA THR A 539 30.63 10.23 7.03
C THR A 539 31.51 10.81 5.94
N ILE A 540 30.96 11.68 5.11
CA ILE A 540 31.75 12.48 4.18
C ILE A 540 31.85 13.91 4.71
N SER A 541 33.05 14.45 4.75
CA SER A 541 33.31 15.84 5.14
C SER A 541 34.30 16.48 4.17
N GLN A 542 34.46 17.79 4.25
CA GLN A 542 35.48 18.51 3.50
C GLN A 542 36.55 19.02 4.46
N LYS A 543 37.80 18.62 4.24
CA LYS A 543 38.95 19.10 4.98
C LYS A 543 39.91 19.76 3.99
N GLU A 544 40.09 21.07 4.14
CA GLU A 544 40.84 21.91 3.21
C GLU A 544 40.29 21.78 1.77
N HIS A 545 41.07 21.23 0.85
CA HIS A 545 40.68 21.02 -0.55
C HIS A 545 40.30 19.56 -0.84
N ARG A 546 40.25 18.69 0.16
CA ARG A 546 39.98 17.25 -0.02
C ARG A 546 38.66 16.86 0.63
N GLU A 547 37.93 15.99 -0.03
CA GLU A 547 36.87 15.21 0.61
C GLU A 547 37.50 14.15 1.50
N MET A 548 36.90 13.92 2.66
CA MET A 548 37.27 12.85 3.57
C MET A 548 36.07 11.93 3.75
N LEU A 549 36.20 10.68 3.33
CA LEU A 549 35.23 9.63 3.56
C LEU A 549 35.70 8.74 4.72
N GLN A 550 34.94 8.76 5.81
CA GLN A 550 35.15 7.89 6.97
C GLN A 550 34.06 6.81 7.01
N VAL A 551 34.48 5.56 7.14
CA VAL A 551 33.61 4.42 7.46
C VAL A 551 33.73 4.14 8.95
N SER A 552 32.72 4.52 9.72
CA SER A 552 32.66 4.22 11.15
C SER A 552 31.94 2.88 11.35
N ILE A 553 32.57 1.93 12.03
CA ILE A 553 32.02 0.59 12.28
C ILE A 553 31.89 0.29 13.78
N GLU A 554 30.79 -0.33 14.18
CA GLU A 554 30.64 -0.97 15.49
C GLU A 554 31.00 -2.45 15.33
N ALA A 555 32.00 -2.95 16.07
CA ALA A 555 32.43 -4.34 16.02
C ALA A 555 32.46 -4.95 17.44
N PRO A 556 31.86 -6.13 17.66
CA PRO A 556 31.84 -6.78 18.97
C PRO A 556 33.21 -7.38 19.36
N GLN A 557 34.11 -7.57 18.38
CA GLN A 557 35.47 -8.04 18.56
C GLN A 557 36.46 -7.07 17.90
N PRO A 558 37.73 -7.04 18.32
CA PRO A 558 38.76 -6.27 17.65
C PRO A 558 38.86 -6.68 16.17
N VAL A 559 38.81 -5.70 15.28
CA VAL A 559 38.95 -5.88 13.82
C VAL A 559 40.15 -5.09 13.32
N ASP A 560 40.85 -5.62 12.33
CA ASP A 560 41.96 -4.94 11.67
C ASP A 560 41.42 -3.92 10.66
N THR A 561 41.34 -2.65 11.06
CA THR A 561 40.80 -1.59 10.22
C THR A 561 41.61 -1.36 8.95
N GLN A 562 42.92 -1.58 8.98
CA GLN A 562 43.79 -1.38 7.81
C GLN A 562 43.54 -2.48 6.76
N ALA A 563 43.32 -3.72 7.20
CA ALA A 563 42.90 -4.80 6.30
C ALA A 563 41.52 -4.52 5.69
N LEU A 564 40.57 -3.98 6.47
CA LEU A 564 39.25 -3.60 5.96
C LEU A 564 39.32 -2.45 4.95
N GLU A 565 40.16 -1.44 5.19
CA GLU A 565 40.42 -0.36 4.22
C GLU A 565 40.93 -0.91 2.90
N GLN A 566 41.94 -1.79 2.95
CA GLN A 566 42.52 -2.41 1.75
C GLN A 566 41.49 -3.27 1.00
N ASN A 567 40.68 -4.04 1.71
CA ASN A 567 39.61 -4.84 1.11
C ASN A 567 38.58 -3.95 0.39
N LEU A 568 38.15 -2.86 1.04
CA LEU A 568 37.24 -1.90 0.44
C LEU A 568 37.82 -1.23 -0.81
N GLN A 569 39.08 -0.82 -0.79
CA GLN A 569 39.77 -0.26 -1.95
C GLN A 569 39.93 -1.29 -3.08
N ALA A 570 40.19 -2.56 -2.74
CA ALA A 570 40.28 -3.62 -3.72
C ALA A 570 38.93 -3.88 -4.41
N ALA A 571 37.84 -3.96 -3.64
CA ALA A 571 36.51 -4.28 -4.13
C ALA A 571 35.80 -3.10 -4.79
N LEU A 572 36.05 -1.86 -4.33
CA LEU A 572 35.35 -0.65 -4.76
C LEU A 572 36.35 0.31 -5.43
N PRO A 573 36.40 0.36 -6.78
CA PRO A 573 37.32 1.24 -7.51
C PRO A 573 37.19 2.71 -7.13
N SER A 574 36.00 3.14 -6.68
CA SER A 574 35.73 4.51 -6.23
C SER A 574 36.46 4.93 -4.96
N LEU A 575 36.99 3.97 -4.21
CA LEU A 575 37.75 4.18 -2.97
C LEU A 575 39.27 4.13 -3.18
N ARG A 576 39.74 3.71 -4.36
CA ARG A 576 41.16 3.50 -4.60
C ARG A 576 41.91 4.83 -4.59
N PRO A 577 43.05 4.92 -3.90
CA PRO A 577 44.03 5.98 -4.11
C PRO A 577 44.73 5.78 -5.46
N GLY A 578 44.01 6.09 -6.54
CA GLY A 578 44.52 6.62 -7.80
C GLY A 578 45.36 5.74 -8.73
N ASP A 579 44.76 5.39 -9.88
CA ASP A 579 45.46 5.10 -11.14
C ASP A 579 45.17 6.24 -12.15
N GLY A 580 46.06 7.24 -12.22
CA GLY A 580 46.18 8.24 -13.29
C GLY A 580 45.04 9.26 -13.50
N VAL A 581 45.35 10.56 -13.30
CA VAL A 581 44.67 11.77 -13.85
C VAL A 581 43.58 12.46 -13.00
N SER A 582 43.23 12.00 -11.79
CA SER A 582 42.32 12.77 -10.88
C SER A 582 42.61 12.60 -9.39
N ILE A 583 43.86 12.35 -9.04
CA ILE A 583 44.27 11.88 -7.72
C ILE A 583 44.73 13.07 -6.91
N GLU A 584 43.96 13.41 -5.88
CA GLU A 584 44.41 14.05 -4.62
C GLU A 584 43.24 14.44 -3.71
N LEU A 585 41.98 14.24 -4.13
CA LEU A 585 40.84 14.87 -3.45
C LEU A 585 40.04 13.97 -2.52
N LEU A 586 40.40 12.69 -2.30
CA LEU A 586 39.67 11.81 -1.37
C LEU A 586 40.61 11.13 -0.36
N ASP A 587 40.49 11.51 0.91
CA ASP A 587 41.07 10.79 2.05
C ASP A 587 40.05 9.75 2.54
N PHE A 588 40.43 8.47 2.57
CA PHE A 588 39.56 7.37 2.98
C PHE A 588 40.10 6.67 4.22
N GLN A 589 39.23 6.41 5.20
CA GLN A 589 39.61 5.67 6.41
C GLN A 589 38.45 4.84 6.98
N VAL A 590 38.78 3.75 7.66
CA VAL A 590 37.86 2.91 8.45
C VAL A 590 38.22 3.06 9.93
N ARG A 591 37.23 3.29 10.79
CA ARG A 591 37.43 3.43 12.24
C ARG A 591 36.42 2.62 13.03
N VAL A 592 36.90 1.95 14.08
CA VAL A 592 36.02 1.31 15.06
C VAL A 592 35.52 2.37 16.05
N VAL A 593 34.21 2.40 16.27
CA VAL A 593 33.55 3.23 17.28
C VAL A 593 32.93 2.36 18.37
N GLN A 594 32.75 2.93 19.57
CA GLN A 594 32.01 2.24 20.63
C GLN A 594 30.56 2.03 20.21
N VAL A 595 29.96 0.93 20.67
CA VAL A 595 28.53 0.63 20.47
C VAL A 595 27.70 1.81 20.96
N GLU A 596 26.68 2.20 20.17
CA GLU A 596 25.79 3.36 20.39
C GLU A 596 26.38 4.74 20.05
N LYS A 597 27.65 4.85 19.64
CA LYS A 597 28.24 6.14 19.24
C LYS A 597 27.95 6.55 17.80
N LEU A 598 27.44 5.65 16.96
CA LEU A 598 27.00 6.01 15.62
C LEU A 598 25.81 6.98 15.67
N ALA A 599 25.80 8.00 14.81
CA ALA A 599 24.72 8.99 14.81
C ALA A 599 23.39 8.33 14.42
N ARG A 600 22.34 8.57 15.22
CA ARG A 600 21.01 7.98 15.06
C ARG A 600 19.96 9.04 14.84
N HIS A 601 18.89 8.66 14.15
CA HIS A 601 17.70 9.48 14.07
C HIS A 601 17.10 9.63 15.48
N PRO A 602 16.86 10.87 15.96
CA PRO A 602 16.54 11.14 17.37
C PRO A 602 15.24 10.48 17.85
N VAL A 603 14.32 10.20 16.91
CA VAL A 603 13.02 9.58 17.23
C VAL A 603 13.00 8.06 17.01
N SER A 604 13.41 7.57 15.82
CA SER A 604 13.32 6.15 15.48
C SER A 604 14.50 5.30 15.97
N GLY A 605 15.59 5.91 16.46
CA GLY A 605 16.80 5.22 16.91
C GLY A 605 17.62 4.54 15.79
N LYS A 606 17.18 4.64 14.53
CA LYS A 606 17.88 4.08 13.37
C LYS A 606 19.18 4.84 13.11
N ILE A 607 20.25 4.14 12.73
CA ILE A 607 21.50 4.80 12.30
C ILE A 607 21.25 5.63 11.05
N ARG A 608 21.84 6.81 11.00
CA ARG A 608 22.00 7.58 9.77
C ARG A 608 23.05 6.92 8.91
N LEU A 609 22.65 6.31 7.79
CA LEU A 609 23.58 5.54 6.94
C LEU A 609 24.72 6.40 6.38
N VAL A 610 24.38 7.64 5.98
CA VAL A 610 25.32 8.62 5.44
C VAL A 610 25.14 9.94 6.19
N GLU A 611 26.25 10.55 6.60
CA GLU A 611 26.32 11.94 7.07
C GLU A 611 27.19 12.74 6.10
N ASP A 612 26.59 13.67 5.38
CA ASP A 612 27.31 14.59 4.49
C ASP A 612 27.51 15.94 5.17
N LEU A 613 28.70 16.13 5.73
CA LEU A 613 29.12 17.31 6.47
C LEU A 613 29.82 18.35 5.58
N ARG A 614 29.93 18.12 4.26
CA ARG A 614 30.57 19.07 3.34
C ARG A 614 29.82 20.41 3.25
N PHE A 615 28.53 20.41 3.56
CA PHE A 615 27.63 21.57 3.44
C PHE A 615 27.07 22.06 4.78
N SER A 616 27.52 21.48 5.90
CA SER A 616 27.10 21.88 7.24
C SER A 616 27.70 23.24 7.61
N ARG A 617 26.88 24.13 8.21
CA ARG A 617 27.38 25.44 8.67
C ARG A 617 28.33 25.22 9.86
N PRO A 618 29.41 26.01 10.01
CA PRO A 618 30.39 25.85 11.09
C PRO A 618 29.79 25.88 12.52
N GLU A 619 28.60 26.44 12.68
CA GLU A 619 27.90 26.59 13.96
C GLU A 619 27.23 25.29 14.47
N GLU A 620 27.11 24.24 13.64
CA GLU A 620 26.48 22.96 14.00
C GLU A 620 27.49 21.85 14.37
N ILE A 621 28.80 22.11 14.26
CA ILE A 621 29.87 21.09 14.42
C ILE A 621 30.62 21.24 15.77
N ALA A 622 30.25 22.21 16.60
CA ALA A 622 30.91 22.50 17.88
C ALA A 622 30.36 21.68 19.07
#